data_AF-A0ABD0PXD4-F1
#
_entry.id   AF-A0ABD0PXD4-F1
#
_cell.length_a   1.000
_cell.length_b   1.000
_cell.length_c   1.000
_cell.angle_alpha   90.00
_cell.angle_beta   90.00
_cell.angle_gamma   90.00
#
_symmetry.space_group_name_H-M   'P 1'
#
loop_
_entity.id
_entity.type
_entity.pdbx_description
1 polymer ?
#
loop_
_entity_poly.entity_id
_entity_poly.type
_entity_poly.pdbx_seq_one_letter_code
_entity_poly.pdbx_strand_id
1 'polypeptide(L)'
;KPGSAAHFSGDGAQDESGSLSSSSLLARMRARNHINQPQRPEDEEEEERESTAVHATPTEHDELLVDLRNFVAFQAQVDGQASTKEILEYFTPRLNSTQTPVFRELLRNICEFHRLPGQEGMWRLKADY
;
A
#
# COMPACT_ATOMS: atom_id res chain seq x y z
N LYS A 1 38.90 -14.05 -53.70
CA LYS A 1 39.75 -12.89 -53.32
C LYS A 1 39.64 -11.87 -54.46
N PRO A 2 39.40 -10.57 -54.24
CA PRO A 2 39.41 -9.76 -53.01
C PRO A 2 37.96 -9.52 -52.49
N GLY A 3 37.65 -9.00 -51.31
CA GLY A 3 38.43 -8.22 -50.34
C GLY A 3 38.07 -6.73 -50.44
N SER A 4 37.02 -6.27 -49.75
CA SER A 4 36.90 -4.86 -49.39
C SER A 4 36.08 -4.70 -48.11
N ALA A 5 36.80 -4.54 -47.01
CA ALA A 5 36.29 -4.19 -45.72
C ALA A 5 35.79 -2.74 -45.76
N ALA A 6 34.49 -2.53 -45.51
CA ALA A 6 33.99 -1.22 -45.15
C ALA A 6 34.35 -0.98 -43.67
N HIS A 7 35.52 -0.39 -43.45
CA HIS A 7 35.90 0.24 -42.19
C HIS A 7 34.93 1.40 -41.94
N PHE A 8 33.96 1.21 -41.05
CA PHE A 8 33.30 2.33 -40.40
C PHE A 8 34.28 2.91 -39.38
N SER A 9 35.04 3.91 -39.81
CA SER A 9 35.85 4.73 -38.89
C SER A 9 34.87 5.68 -38.20
N GLY A 10 34.39 5.25 -37.03
CA GLY A 10 33.63 6.12 -36.13
C GLY A 10 34.55 7.20 -35.60
N ASP A 11 34.58 8.34 -36.29
CA ASP A 11 35.11 9.59 -35.77
C ASP A 11 34.20 10.03 -34.62
N GLY A 12 34.68 9.82 -33.39
CA GLY A 12 33.98 10.16 -32.17
C GLY A 12 33.98 11.66 -31.97
N ALA A 13 32.88 12.32 -32.37
CA ALA A 13 32.56 13.65 -31.91
C ALA A 13 32.53 13.62 -30.37
N GLN A 14 33.51 14.29 -29.76
CA GLN A 14 33.55 14.61 -28.35
C GLN A 14 32.40 15.56 -28.07
N ASP A 15 31.26 15.02 -27.64
CA ASP A 15 30.21 15.79 -26.98
C ASP A 15 30.39 15.60 -25.47
N GLU A 16 30.79 16.69 -24.83
CA GLU A 16 30.93 16.87 -23.39
C GLU A 16 29.55 16.83 -22.71
N SER A 17 28.98 15.63 -22.64
CA SER A 17 27.77 15.33 -21.88
C SER A 17 27.96 13.96 -21.22
N GLY A 18 28.58 13.99 -20.04
CA GLY A 18 29.07 12.82 -19.29
C GLY A 18 28.24 11.55 -19.47
N SER A 19 28.79 10.61 -20.24
CA SER A 19 28.29 9.24 -20.31
C SER A 19 28.29 8.68 -18.89
N LEU A 20 27.10 8.64 -18.27
CA LEU A 20 26.93 8.01 -16.96
C LEU A 20 27.31 6.53 -17.15
N SER A 21 28.52 6.17 -16.72
CA SER A 21 29.00 4.79 -16.74
C SER A 21 27.91 3.88 -16.16
N SER A 22 27.66 2.73 -16.79
CA SER A 22 26.67 1.75 -16.33
C SER A 22 26.84 1.42 -14.84
N SER A 23 28.07 1.50 -14.33
CA SER A 23 28.39 1.39 -12.90
C SER A 23 27.77 2.48 -12.04
N SER A 24 27.84 3.76 -12.46
CA SER A 24 27.22 4.89 -11.75
C SER A 24 25.70 4.85 -11.84
N LEU A 25 25.13 4.37 -12.94
CA LEU A 25 23.69 4.17 -13.07
C LEU A 25 23.21 3.08 -12.10
N LEU A 26 23.87 1.92 -12.09
CA LEU A 26 23.56 0.82 -11.17
C LEU A 26 23.80 1.20 -9.71
N ALA A 27 24.81 2.01 -9.40
CA ALA A 27 25.03 2.55 -8.05
C ALA A 27 23.90 3.49 -7.63
N ARG A 28 23.45 4.39 -8.51
CA ARG A 28 22.30 5.25 -8.24
C ARG A 28 21.01 4.46 -8.09
N MET A 29 20.78 3.43 -8.91
CA MET A 29 19.61 2.55 -8.77
C MET A 29 19.65 1.78 -7.44
N ARG A 30 20.81 1.26 -7.04
CA ARG A 30 20.97 0.55 -5.76
C ARG A 30 20.83 1.47 -4.55
N ALA A 31 21.34 2.70 -4.62
CA ALA A 31 21.17 3.70 -3.57
C ALA A 31 19.71 4.15 -3.45
N ARG A 32 19.01 4.30 -4.58
CA ARG A 32 17.59 4.65 -4.59
C ARG A 32 16.70 3.52 -4.07
N ASN A 33 17.15 2.27 -4.19
CA ASN A 33 16.43 1.09 -3.70
C ASN A 33 16.83 0.69 -2.25
N HIS A 34 17.77 1.37 -1.59
CA HIS A 34 18.24 1.04 -0.23
C HIS A 34 17.50 1.84 0.86
N ILE A 35 16.16 1.82 0.87
CA ILE A 35 15.36 2.18 2.05
C ILE A 35 14.69 0.91 2.56
N ASN A 36 15.52 -0.04 3.02
CA ASN A 36 15.26 -0.99 4.10
C ASN A 36 16.37 -2.03 4.10
N GLN A 37 17.50 -1.63 4.67
CA GLN A 37 18.45 -2.58 5.20
C GLN A 37 18.49 -2.40 6.71
N PRO A 38 17.84 -3.27 7.49
CA PRO A 38 18.42 -3.73 8.73
C PRO A 38 19.31 -4.93 8.40
N GLN A 39 20.62 -4.72 8.43
CA GLN A 39 21.52 -5.83 8.74
C GLN A 39 21.36 -6.10 10.24
N ARG A 40 20.74 -7.22 10.59
CA ARG A 40 21.29 -8.18 11.57
C ARG A 40 20.44 -9.45 11.62
N PRO A 41 21.08 -10.60 11.90
CA PRO A 41 20.44 -11.90 11.92
C PRO A 41 19.68 -12.08 13.24
N GLU A 42 19.03 -13.23 13.40
CA GLU A 42 18.40 -13.80 14.60
C GLU A 42 16.92 -14.05 14.39
N ASP A 43 16.57 -15.31 14.65
CA ASP A 43 15.25 -15.94 14.58
C ASP A 43 14.14 -15.15 15.29
N GLU A 44 12.92 -15.56 14.96
CA GLU A 44 11.64 -15.38 15.68
C GLU A 44 10.61 -14.44 15.02
N GLU A 45 9.43 -15.02 14.93
CA GLU A 45 8.23 -14.62 14.20
C GLU A 45 7.51 -13.48 14.93
N GLU A 46 7.28 -12.32 14.30
CA GLU A 46 6.03 -11.58 14.52
C GLU A 46 5.74 -10.53 13.43
N GLU A 47 4.45 -10.40 13.14
CA GLU A 47 3.82 -9.68 12.05
C GLU A 47 3.69 -8.18 12.38
N GLU A 48 4.60 -7.34 11.89
CA GLU A 48 4.44 -5.88 11.98
C GLU A 48 4.19 -5.29 10.59
N ARG A 49 2.90 -5.21 10.21
CA ARG A 49 2.45 -4.45 9.04
C ARG A 49 2.40 -2.97 9.42
N GLU A 50 3.52 -2.29 9.16
CA GLU A 50 3.64 -0.84 9.16
C GLU A 50 2.54 -0.21 8.29
N SER A 51 1.47 0.23 8.95
CA SER A 51 0.36 0.94 8.32
C SER A 51 0.72 2.41 8.29
N THR A 52 1.45 2.83 7.25
CA THR A 52 1.74 4.23 6.97
C THR A 52 0.40 4.99 6.83
N ALA A 53 0.00 5.71 7.87
CA ALA A 53 -1.12 6.65 7.80
C ALA A 53 -0.68 7.85 6.96
N VAL A 54 -0.74 7.69 5.64
CA VAL A 54 -0.52 8.77 4.69
C VAL A 54 -1.78 9.63 4.72
N HIS A 55 -1.70 10.84 5.26
CA HIS A 55 -2.76 11.84 5.10
C HIS A 55 -2.94 12.12 3.61
N ALA A 56 -3.88 11.39 3.00
CA ALA A 56 -4.15 11.43 1.57
C ALA A 56 -4.90 12.72 1.20
N THR A 57 -4.60 13.24 0.02
CA THR A 57 -5.45 14.23 -0.67
C THR A 57 -6.90 13.75 -0.69
N PRO A 58 -7.90 14.64 -0.61
CA PRO A 58 -9.30 14.24 -0.57
C PRO A 58 -9.63 13.29 -1.71
N THR A 59 -10.09 12.10 -1.38
CA THR A 59 -10.42 11.06 -2.36
C THR A 59 -11.92 11.02 -2.59
N GLU A 60 -12.34 10.43 -3.71
CA GLU A 60 -13.75 10.14 -3.99
C GLU A 60 -14.39 9.19 -2.94
N HIS A 61 -13.59 8.59 -2.06
CA HIS A 61 -14.03 7.63 -1.05
C HIS A 61 -14.07 8.22 0.36
N ASP A 62 -13.79 9.51 0.53
CA ASP A 62 -13.78 10.15 1.84
C ASP A 62 -15.16 10.16 2.50
N GLU A 63 -16.23 10.33 1.73
CA GLU A 63 -17.61 10.24 2.24
C GLU A 63 -17.92 8.83 2.77
N LEU A 64 -17.53 7.80 2.02
CA LEU A 64 -17.69 6.40 2.46
C LEU A 64 -16.87 6.10 3.72
N LEU A 65 -15.66 6.67 3.81
CA LEU A 65 -14.80 6.54 4.98
C LEU A 65 -15.43 7.19 6.22
N VAL A 66 -15.99 8.39 6.07
CA VAL A 66 -16.69 9.11 7.15
C VAL A 66 -17.90 8.30 7.61
N ASP A 67 -18.72 7.79 6.69
CA ASP A 67 -19.87 6.96 7.02
C ASP A 67 -19.46 5.67 7.74
N LEU A 68 -18.40 5.01 7.27
CA LEU A 68 -17.87 3.80 7.90
C LEU A 68 -17.38 4.05 9.32
N ARG A 69 -16.58 5.12 9.52
CA ARG A 69 -16.11 5.55 10.83
C ARG A 69 -17.28 5.83 11.76
N ASN A 70 -18.23 6.65 11.32
CA ASN A 70 -19.39 7.04 12.13
C ASN A 70 -20.26 5.84 12.48
N PHE A 71 -20.40 4.88 11.55
CA PHE A 71 -21.14 3.65 11.81
C PHE A 71 -20.52 2.84 12.94
N VAL A 72 -19.21 2.55 12.85
CA VAL A 72 -18.50 1.77 13.87
C VAL A 72 -18.42 2.52 15.21
N ALA A 73 -18.27 3.85 15.17
CA ALA A 73 -18.16 4.67 16.37
C ALA A 73 -19.47 4.76 17.17
N PHE A 74 -20.63 4.90 16.50
CA PHE A 74 -21.87 5.31 17.18
C PHE A 74 -23.16 4.62 16.71
N GLN A 75 -23.15 3.87 15.60
CA GLN A 75 -24.39 3.31 15.02
C GLN A 75 -24.45 1.77 15.08
N ALA A 76 -23.34 1.11 15.39
CA ALA A 76 -23.33 -0.32 15.68
C ALA A 76 -24.01 -0.61 17.03
N GLN A 77 -24.18 -1.89 17.36
CA GLN A 77 -24.76 -2.29 18.64
C GLN A 77 -23.94 -1.81 19.85
N VAL A 78 -22.63 -1.65 19.69
CA VAL A 78 -21.71 -1.18 20.74
C VAL A 78 -20.80 -0.10 20.17
N ASP A 79 -20.71 1.04 20.85
CA ASP A 79 -19.86 2.15 20.40
C ASP A 79 -18.39 1.73 20.27
N GLY A 80 -17.77 2.11 19.16
CA GLY A 80 -16.37 1.83 18.83
C GLY A 80 -16.10 0.42 18.27
N GLN A 81 -17.12 -0.44 18.12
CA GLN A 81 -16.93 -1.76 17.53
C GLN A 81 -18.17 -2.28 16.79
N ALA A 82 -17.97 -3.12 15.78
CA ALA A 82 -19.07 -3.74 15.03
C ALA A 82 -18.73 -5.16 14.59
N SER A 83 -19.71 -6.05 14.60
CA SER A 83 -19.56 -7.37 14.02
C SER A 83 -19.50 -7.30 12.49
N THR A 84 -18.89 -8.30 11.86
CA THR A 84 -18.86 -8.40 10.39
C THR A 84 -20.27 -8.46 9.80
N LYS A 85 -21.24 -9.02 10.52
CA LYS A 85 -22.64 -9.09 10.08
C LYS A 85 -23.29 -7.72 10.04
N GLU A 86 -23.17 -6.93 11.12
CA GLU A 86 -23.73 -5.57 11.20
C GLU A 86 -23.17 -4.68 10.09
N ILE A 87 -21.86 -4.75 9.88
CA ILE A 87 -21.18 -3.98 8.83
C ILE A 87 -21.73 -4.37 7.45
N LEU A 88 -21.80 -5.67 7.14
CA LEU A 88 -22.30 -6.11 5.85
C LEU A 88 -23.78 -5.76 5.66
N GLU A 89 -24.61 -5.90 6.68
CA GLU A 89 -26.04 -5.57 6.61
C GLU A 89 -26.27 -4.09 6.31
N TYR A 90 -25.50 -3.19 6.94
CA TYR A 90 -25.64 -1.75 6.73
C TYR A 90 -25.10 -1.29 5.37
N PHE A 91 -23.92 -1.78 4.97
CA PHE A 91 -23.20 -1.25 3.80
C PHE A 91 -23.50 -2.00 2.50
N THR A 92 -23.77 -3.31 2.52
CA THR A 92 -24.04 -4.07 1.28
C THR A 92 -25.12 -3.45 0.38
N PRO A 93 -26.28 -2.98 0.89
CA PRO A 93 -27.29 -2.36 0.01
C PRO A 93 -26.89 -0.97 -0.51
N ARG A 94 -25.85 -0.35 0.07
CA ARG A 94 -25.36 1.01 -0.27
C ARG A 94 -24.11 0.98 -1.14
N LEU A 95 -23.41 -0.15 -1.20
CA LEU A 95 -22.19 -0.33 -1.96
C LEU A 95 -22.50 -0.78 -3.39
N ASN A 96 -21.81 -0.17 -4.35
CA ASN A 96 -21.74 -0.70 -5.71
C ASN A 96 -20.58 -1.71 -5.83
N SER A 97 -20.60 -2.57 -6.86
CA SER A 97 -19.60 -3.64 -7.02
C SER A 97 -18.16 -3.14 -7.12
N THR A 98 -17.97 -1.92 -7.62
CA THR A 98 -16.65 -1.27 -7.75
C THR A 98 -16.12 -0.79 -6.40
N GLN A 99 -17.00 -0.41 -5.46
CA GLN A 99 -16.62 0.05 -4.12
C GLN A 99 -16.31 -1.10 -3.16
N THR A 100 -16.77 -2.33 -3.40
CA THR A 100 -16.56 -3.45 -2.46
C THR A 100 -15.10 -3.71 -2.09
N PRO A 101 -14.13 -3.73 -3.04
CA PRO A 101 -12.72 -3.88 -2.69
C PRO A 101 -12.16 -2.69 -1.90
N VAL A 102 -12.59 -1.47 -2.26
CA VAL A 102 -12.19 -0.23 -1.59
C VAL A 102 -12.71 -0.20 -0.16
N PHE A 103 -14.00 -0.49 0.04
CA PHE A 103 -14.64 -0.57 1.35
C PHE A 103 -13.90 -1.50 2.30
N ARG A 104 -13.53 -2.69 1.83
CA ARG A 104 -12.76 -3.64 2.63
C ARG A 104 -11.41 -3.08 3.05
N GLU A 105 -10.74 -2.32 2.18
CA GLU A 105 -9.45 -1.73 2.50
C GLU A 105 -9.60 -0.54 3.46
N LEU A 106 -10.60 0.32 3.28
CA LEU A 106 -10.94 1.38 4.23
C LEU A 106 -11.23 0.80 5.63
N LEU A 107 -12.02 -0.28 5.69
CA LEU A 107 -12.34 -0.95 6.95
C LEU A 107 -11.09 -1.49 7.64
N ARG A 108 -10.18 -2.14 6.90
CA ARG A 108 -8.90 -2.61 7.44
C ARG A 108 -7.96 -1.48 7.85
N ASN A 109 -8.07 -0.33 7.20
CA ASN A 109 -7.27 0.84 7.53
C ASN A 109 -7.69 1.45 8.88
N ILE A 110 -9.00 1.60 9.12
CA ILE A 110 -9.49 2.29 10.32
C ILE A 110 -9.85 1.35 11.49
N CYS A 111 -10.01 0.06 11.23
CA CYS A 111 -10.38 -0.92 12.24
C CYS A 111 -9.36 -2.05 12.38
N GLU A 112 -9.34 -2.63 13.57
CA GLU A 112 -8.63 -3.87 13.90
C GLU A 112 -9.59 -5.05 13.90
N PHE A 113 -9.24 -6.10 13.18
CA PHE A 113 -10.03 -7.32 13.11
C PHE A 113 -9.65 -8.30 14.22
N HIS A 114 -10.66 -8.71 14.99
CA HIS A 114 -10.54 -9.68 16.07
C HIS A 114 -11.50 -10.84 15.83
N ARG A 115 -11.01 -12.07 15.89
CA ARG A 115 -11.85 -13.26 15.78
C ARG A 115 -12.28 -13.74 17.17
N LEU A 116 -13.58 -13.71 17.46
CA LEU A 116 -14.13 -14.17 18.72
C LEU A 116 -14.30 -15.71 18.75
N PRO A 117 -14.35 -16.32 19.96
CA PRO A 117 -14.76 -17.71 20.12
C PRO A 117 -16.14 -17.92 19.49
N GLY A 118 -16.24 -18.81 18.49
CA GLY A 118 -17.46 -18.96 17.68
C GLY A 118 -17.32 -18.49 16.22
N GLN A 119 -16.11 -18.15 15.77
CA GLN A 119 -15.80 -17.74 14.40
C GLN A 119 -16.45 -16.42 13.97
N GLU A 120 -16.99 -15.65 14.90
CA GLU A 120 -17.52 -14.32 14.63
C GLU A 120 -16.38 -13.30 14.55
N GLY A 121 -16.39 -12.50 13.48
CA GLY A 121 -15.41 -11.44 13.28
C GLY A 121 -15.90 -10.13 13.86
N MET A 122 -15.11 -9.54 14.75
CA MET A 122 -15.34 -8.25 15.41
C MET A 122 -14.35 -7.21 14.86
N TRP A 123 -14.84 -6.05 14.49
CA TRP A 123 -14.04 -4.92 14.02
C TRP A 123 -14.07 -3.83 15.08
N ARG A 124 -12.90 -3.42 15.57
CA ARG A 124 -12.76 -2.32 16.55
C ARG A 124 -12.12 -1.12 15.90
N LEU A 125 -12.68 0.06 16.13
CA LEU A 125 -12.08 1.30 15.62
C LEU A 125 -10.71 1.52 16.29
N LYS A 126 -9.69 1.85 15.49
CA LYS A 126 -8.36 2.21 15.99
C LYS A 126 -8.44 3.52 16.78
N ALA A 127 -7.58 3.68 17.79
CA ALA A 127 -7.60 4.84 18.68
C ALA A 127 -7.35 6.20 17.96
N ASP A 128 -6.72 6.17 16.79
CA ASP A 128 -6.43 7.35 15.98
C ASP A 128 -7.67 7.90 15.23
N TYR A 129 -8.80 7.17 15.27
CA TYR A 129 -10.01 7.46 14.51
C TYR A 129 -11.21 7.75 15.42
#